data_AF-A0A496PXV0-F1
#
_entry.id   AF-A0A496PXV0-F1
#
_cell.length_a   1.000
_cell.length_b   1.000
_cell.length_c   1.000
_cell.angle_alpha   90.00
_cell.angle_beta   90.00
_cell.angle_gamma   90.00
#
_symmetry.space_group_name_H-M   'P 1'
#
loop_
_entity.id
_entity.type
_entity.pdbx_description
1 polymer ?
#
loop_
_entity_poly.entity_id
_entity_poly.type
_entity_poly.pdbx_seq_one_letter_code
_entity_poly.pdbx_strand_id
1 'polypeptide(L)'
;MNNEEISQQLAALDRKLDLISDEMVALRRYRLELEELKEDLTRVAKDVFQTAIEEMEEVAPFVHSGDFAHLVRKLVRNTRNITALTTQVESAMDLAKDATPLGKELFNDFLGTLDELDRKGYFDFFRELVNVLDRVVTSYSVEDVRLLSDNVVAILETVKGLTQPEMLQSINNAMVVYRKLDFDSIEEISMWKAFREINRPEMRRALGFIMSFMRNLSEHPESGSTDETAVG
;
A
#
# COMPACT_ATOMS: atom_id res chain seq x y z
N MET A 1 -45.80 1.69 -28.88
CA MET A 1 -44.63 2.55 -28.63
C MET A 1 -44.44 3.41 -29.87
N ASN A 2 -44.45 4.73 -29.70
CA ASN A 2 -44.46 5.68 -30.81
C ASN A 2 -43.03 5.91 -31.34
N ASN A 3 -42.90 6.06 -32.66
CA ASN A 3 -41.61 6.18 -33.35
C ASN A 3 -40.82 7.45 -32.94
N GLU A 4 -41.52 8.47 -32.43
CA GLU A 4 -40.93 9.71 -31.91
C GLU A 4 -40.20 9.52 -30.57
N GLU A 5 -40.71 8.68 -29.65
CA GLU A 5 -40.05 8.38 -28.38
C GLU A 5 -38.75 7.61 -28.59
N ILE A 6 -38.74 6.70 -29.57
CA ILE A 6 -37.56 5.93 -29.96
C ILE A 6 -36.49 6.85 -30.55
N SER A 7 -36.90 7.82 -31.37
CA SER A 7 -35.99 8.80 -32.00
C SER A 7 -35.38 9.77 -30.97
N GLN A 8 -36.16 10.18 -29.98
CA GLN A 8 -35.68 11.02 -28.87
C GLN A 8 -34.72 10.26 -27.95
N GLN A 9 -34.98 8.98 -27.68
CA GLN A 9 -34.09 8.13 -26.89
C GLN A 9 -32.76 7.87 -27.61
N LEU A 10 -32.78 7.64 -28.92
CA LEU A 10 -31.57 7.53 -29.75
C LEU A 10 -30.72 8.81 -29.71
N ALA A 11 -31.33 9.98 -29.86
CA ALA A 11 -30.63 11.26 -29.81
C ALA A 11 -30.08 11.63 -28.41
N ALA A 12 -30.65 11.07 -27.35
CA ALA A 12 -30.15 11.20 -25.98
C ALA A 12 -29.01 10.21 -25.70
N LEU A 13 -29.04 9.03 -26.33
CA LEU A 13 -27.99 8.02 -26.25
C LEU A 13 -26.73 8.48 -26.99
N ASP A 14 -26.89 9.05 -28.18
CA ASP A 14 -25.81 9.57 -29.03
C ASP A 14 -24.98 10.63 -28.28
N ARG A 15 -25.67 11.60 -27.64
CA ARG A 15 -25.03 12.62 -26.80
C ARG A 15 -24.29 12.06 -25.58
N LYS A 16 -24.77 10.96 -25.00
CA LYS A 16 -24.06 10.29 -23.90
C LYS A 16 -22.85 9.52 -24.39
N LEU A 17 -22.93 8.92 -25.58
CA LEU A 17 -21.82 8.23 -26.21
C LEU A 17 -20.71 9.21 -26.59
N ASP A 18 -21.04 10.39 -27.10
CA ASP A 18 -20.06 11.44 -27.39
C ASP A 18 -19.34 11.95 -26.14
N LEU A 19 -20.08 12.19 -25.05
CA LEU A 19 -19.50 12.59 -23.75
C LEU A 19 -18.55 11.53 -23.18
N ILE A 20 -18.92 10.25 -23.30
CA ILE A 20 -18.06 9.14 -22.85
C ILE A 20 -16.84 8.99 -23.77
N SER A 21 -17.00 9.22 -25.08
CA SER A 21 -15.91 9.14 -26.05
C SER A 21 -14.83 10.19 -25.78
N ASP A 22 -15.24 11.42 -25.49
CA ASP A 22 -14.31 12.51 -25.14
C ASP A 22 -13.58 12.23 -23.80
N GLU A 23 -14.29 11.73 -22.79
CA GLU A 23 -13.68 11.33 -21.51
C GLU A 23 -12.68 10.17 -21.66
N MET A 24 -12.97 9.22 -22.56
CA MET A 24 -12.09 8.09 -22.88
C MET A 24 -10.81 8.54 -23.56
N VAL A 25 -10.84 9.60 -24.37
CA VAL A 25 -9.64 10.18 -24.99
C VAL A 25 -8.77 10.87 -23.93
N ALA A 26 -9.38 11.61 -23.00
CA ALA A 26 -8.66 12.25 -21.89
C ALA A 26 -8.00 11.21 -20.95
N LEU A 27 -8.72 10.14 -20.61
CA LEU A 27 -8.18 9.02 -19.83
C LEU A 27 -7.02 8.32 -20.54
N ARG A 28 -7.05 8.21 -21.87
CA ARG A 28 -5.98 7.58 -22.64
C ARG A 28 -4.68 8.39 -22.61
N ARG A 29 -4.77 9.72 -22.66
CA ARG A 29 -3.60 10.62 -22.50
C ARG A 29 -3.01 10.54 -21.10
N TYR A 30 -3.86 10.59 -20.08
CA TYR A 30 -3.41 10.46 -18.69
C TYR A 30 -2.69 9.12 -18.43
N ARG A 31 -3.14 8.03 -19.08
CA ARG A 31 -2.45 6.73 -19.01
C ARG A 31 -1.06 6.76 -19.63
N LEU A 32 -0.88 7.43 -20.78
CA LEU A 32 0.43 7.57 -21.43
C LEU A 32 1.39 8.40 -20.59
N GLU A 33 0.90 9.51 -20.01
CA GLU A 33 1.69 10.37 -19.12
C GLU A 33 2.11 9.63 -17.82
N LEU A 34 1.22 8.79 -17.28
CA LEU A 34 1.57 7.91 -16.15
C LEU A 34 2.56 6.82 -16.52
N GLU A 35 2.52 6.31 -17.75
CA GLU A 35 3.43 5.26 -18.22
C GLU A 35 4.85 5.80 -18.39
N GLU A 36 4.99 7.02 -18.92
CA GLU A 36 6.25 7.76 -19.03
C GLU A 36 6.80 8.14 -17.64
N LEU A 37 5.96 8.69 -16.75
CA LEU A 37 6.36 9.01 -15.38
C LEU A 37 6.79 7.76 -14.60
N LYS A 38 6.09 6.63 -14.80
CA LYS A 38 6.45 5.34 -14.21
C LYS A 38 7.80 4.88 -14.74
N GLU A 39 8.06 5.00 -16.03
CA GLU A 39 9.34 4.62 -16.62
C GLU A 39 10.50 5.43 -16.04
N ASP A 40 10.34 6.76 -15.97
CA ASP A 40 11.35 7.66 -15.42
C ASP A 40 11.57 7.44 -13.92
N LEU A 41 10.49 7.27 -13.15
CA LEU A 41 10.57 6.97 -11.73
C LEU A 41 11.22 5.60 -11.48
N THR A 42 10.95 4.61 -12.33
CA THR A 42 11.59 3.29 -12.25
C THR A 42 13.08 3.39 -12.53
N ARG A 43 13.51 4.22 -13.48
CA ARG A 43 14.92 4.46 -13.81
C ARG A 43 15.65 5.13 -12.63
N VAL A 44 15.11 6.22 -12.10
CA VAL A 44 15.69 6.92 -10.95
C VAL A 44 15.72 6.04 -9.71
N ALA A 45 14.64 5.30 -9.45
CA ALA A 45 14.60 4.35 -8.33
C ALA A 45 15.67 3.29 -8.48
N LYS A 46 15.85 2.72 -9.69
CA LYS A 46 16.88 1.72 -9.97
C LYS A 46 18.29 2.27 -9.74
N ASP A 47 18.59 3.46 -10.22
CA ASP A 47 19.90 4.08 -10.07
C ASP A 47 20.21 4.35 -8.58
N VAL A 48 19.25 4.92 -7.83
CA VAL A 48 19.39 5.14 -6.38
C VAL A 48 19.56 3.83 -5.62
N PHE A 49 18.80 2.79 -5.99
CA PHE A 49 18.90 1.48 -5.34
C PHE A 49 20.24 0.79 -5.63
N GLN A 50 20.74 0.94 -6.86
CA GLN A 50 22.00 0.35 -7.26
C GLN A 50 23.19 1.04 -6.59
N THR A 51 23.19 2.37 -6.49
CA THR A 51 24.17 3.13 -5.69
C THR A 51 24.10 2.75 -4.21
N ALA A 52 22.90 2.60 -3.65
CA ALA A 52 22.74 2.15 -2.27
C ALA A 52 23.30 0.73 -2.07
N ILE A 53 23.09 -0.20 -3.02
CA ILE A 53 23.65 -1.55 -2.96
C ILE A 53 25.18 -1.52 -3.04
N GLU A 54 25.76 -0.73 -3.94
CA GLU A 54 27.22 -0.60 -4.09
C GLU A 54 27.85 -0.01 -2.81
N GLU A 55 27.26 1.04 -2.22
CA GLU A 55 27.69 1.59 -0.94
C GLU A 55 27.44 0.61 0.23
N MET A 56 26.34 -0.15 0.19
CA MET A 56 26.07 -1.20 1.17
C MET A 56 27.04 -2.38 1.03
N GLU A 57 27.56 -2.68 -0.16
CA GLU A 57 28.51 -3.77 -0.40
C GLU A 57 29.90 -3.47 0.21
N GLU A 58 30.30 -2.21 0.28
CA GLU A 58 31.49 -1.78 1.04
C GLU A 58 31.32 -1.94 2.56
N VAL A 59 30.09 -1.80 3.07
CA VAL A 59 29.76 -1.85 4.50
C VAL A 59 29.25 -3.25 4.93
N ALA A 60 28.82 -4.08 3.98
CA ALA A 60 28.30 -5.43 4.18
C ALA A 60 29.26 -6.39 4.92
N PRO A 61 30.61 -6.30 4.76
CA PRO A 61 31.53 -7.10 5.56
C PRO A 61 31.48 -6.78 7.06
N PHE A 62 30.94 -5.61 7.44
CA PHE A 62 30.88 -5.11 8.80
C PHE A 62 29.47 -5.12 9.41
N VAL A 63 28.45 -5.47 8.63
CA VAL A 63 27.03 -5.43 9.04
C VAL A 63 26.39 -6.79 8.79
N HIS A 64 26.22 -7.57 9.85
CA HIS A 64 25.50 -8.84 9.82
C HIS A 64 23.99 -8.61 9.88
N SER A 65 23.22 -9.54 9.33
CA SER A 65 21.75 -9.57 9.50
C SER A 65 21.41 -9.69 10.99
N GLY A 66 21.05 -8.57 11.61
CA GLY A 66 20.74 -8.49 13.04
C GLY A 66 21.55 -7.45 13.80
N ASP A 67 22.64 -6.91 13.24
CA ASP A 67 23.43 -5.86 13.88
C ASP A 67 22.60 -4.59 14.09
N PHE A 68 21.77 -4.23 13.11
CA PHE A 68 20.84 -3.10 13.24
C PHE A 68 19.81 -3.32 14.36
N ALA A 69 19.18 -4.50 14.42
CA ALA A 69 18.24 -4.85 15.48
C ALA A 69 18.92 -4.88 16.86
N HIS A 70 20.17 -5.34 16.93
CA HIS A 70 20.99 -5.31 18.14
C HIS A 70 21.31 -3.88 18.59
N LEU A 71 21.58 -2.99 17.63
CA LEU A 71 21.86 -1.57 17.87
C LEU A 71 20.60 -0.83 18.36
N VAL A 72 19.46 -1.03 17.70
CA VAL A 72 18.15 -0.53 18.14
C VAL A 72 17.81 -1.06 19.54
N ARG A 73 18.00 -2.35 19.80
CA ARG A 73 17.81 -2.94 21.13
C ARG A 73 18.75 -2.33 22.18
N LYS A 74 20.02 -2.07 21.82
CA LYS A 74 20.96 -1.38 22.72
C LYS A 74 20.48 0.04 23.01
N LEU A 75 20.04 0.80 22.02
CA LEU A 75 19.52 2.17 22.20
C LEU A 75 18.29 2.18 23.12
N VAL A 76 17.32 1.30 22.89
CA VAL A 76 16.12 1.15 23.74
C VAL A 76 16.47 0.67 25.15
N ARG A 77 17.45 -0.21 25.31
CA ARG A 77 17.87 -0.69 26.64
C ARG A 77 18.69 0.35 27.40
N ASN A 78 19.41 1.22 26.69
CA ASN A 78 20.22 2.28 27.26
C ASN A 78 19.51 3.63 27.32
N THR A 79 18.17 3.70 27.20
CA THR A 79 17.43 4.97 27.31
C THR A 79 17.86 5.77 28.54
N ARG A 80 18.11 5.11 29.67
CA ARG A 80 18.57 5.76 30.91
C ARG A 80 19.97 6.39 30.79
N ASN A 81 20.89 5.74 30.07
CA ASN A 81 22.22 6.27 29.80
C ASN A 81 22.18 7.37 28.73
N ILE A 82 21.28 7.25 27.74
CA ILE A 82 21.03 8.31 26.75
C ILE A 82 20.47 9.54 27.45
N THR A 83 19.46 9.39 28.32
CA THR A 83 18.93 10.48 29.14
C THR A 83 20.01 11.12 30.00
N ALA A 84 20.87 10.33 30.64
CA ALA A 84 21.99 10.86 31.43
C ALA A 84 22.98 11.66 30.57
N LEU A 85 23.34 11.16 29.38
CA LEU A 85 24.18 11.86 28.42
C LEU A 85 23.51 13.16 27.93
N THR A 86 22.21 13.14 27.65
CA THR A 86 21.44 14.33 27.28
C THR A 86 21.50 15.38 28.40
N THR A 87 21.27 15.00 29.66
CA THR A 87 21.40 15.91 30.81
C THR A 87 22.83 16.46 30.96
N GLN A 88 23.84 15.67 30.62
CA GLN A 88 25.24 16.08 30.70
C GLN A 88 25.62 17.04 29.57
N VAL A 89 25.08 16.83 28.37
CA VAL A 89 25.17 17.77 27.24
C VAL A 89 24.44 19.07 27.57
N GLU A 90 23.27 18.99 28.20
CA GLU A 90 22.50 20.15 28.67
C GLU A 90 23.33 20.98 29.67
N SER A 91 23.97 20.32 30.63
CA SER A 91 24.86 20.95 31.61
C SER A 91 26.12 21.57 30.97
N ALA A 92 26.69 20.92 29.95
CA ALA A 92 27.83 21.44 29.20
C ALA A 92 27.46 22.60 28.29
N MET A 93 26.26 22.55 27.70
CA MET A 93 25.69 23.64 26.90
C MET A 93 25.31 24.83 27.77
N ASP A 94 24.84 24.62 29.00
CA ASP A 94 24.57 25.70 29.95
C ASP A 94 25.86 26.42 30.38
N LEU A 95 26.94 25.67 30.62
CA LEU A 95 28.28 26.24 30.80
C LEU A 95 28.77 27.00 29.54
N ALA A 96 28.47 26.49 28.34
CA ALA A 96 28.81 27.15 27.08
C ALA A 96 27.98 28.42 26.81
N LYS A 97 26.71 28.45 27.19
CA LYS A 97 25.84 29.64 27.17
C LYS A 97 26.39 30.74 28.08
N ASP A 98 26.96 30.37 29.21
CA ASP A 98 27.53 31.31 30.17
C ASP A 98 28.93 31.82 29.73
N ALA A 99 29.65 31.06 28.90
CA ALA A 99 31.03 31.35 28.52
C ALA A 99 31.22 31.94 27.10
N THR A 100 30.25 31.88 26.18
CA THR A 100 30.46 32.38 24.80
C THR A 100 29.18 32.89 24.12
N PRO A 101 29.18 34.08 23.45
CA PRO A 101 28.01 34.59 22.73
C PRO A 101 27.48 33.64 21.64
N LEU A 102 28.37 32.91 20.96
CA LEU A 102 28.05 31.92 19.92
C LEU A 102 27.20 30.74 20.42
N GLY A 103 27.31 30.36 21.70
CA GLY A 103 26.54 29.25 22.26
C GLY A 103 25.05 29.57 22.46
N LYS A 104 24.72 30.85 22.69
CA LYS A 104 23.32 31.28 22.87
C LYS A 104 22.52 31.25 21.58
N GLU A 105 23.14 31.64 20.46
CA GLU A 105 22.47 31.68 19.15
C GLU A 105 22.21 30.26 18.62
N LEU A 106 23.23 29.39 18.64
CA LEU A 106 23.08 27.97 18.27
C LEU A 106 22.05 27.23 19.14
N PHE A 107 21.99 27.55 20.44
CA PHE A 107 21.00 26.94 21.33
C PHE A 107 19.57 27.43 21.03
N ASN A 108 19.40 28.72 20.73
CA ASN A 108 18.10 29.27 20.36
C ASN A 108 17.62 28.70 19.02
N ASP A 109 18.51 28.52 18.04
CA ASP A 109 18.17 27.89 16.76
C ASP A 109 17.78 26.41 16.94
N PHE A 110 18.49 25.70 17.81
CA PHE A 110 18.15 24.32 18.16
C PHE A 110 16.78 24.22 18.84
N LEU A 111 16.49 25.08 19.83
CA LEU A 111 15.18 25.16 20.47
C LEU A 111 14.08 25.55 19.48
N GLY A 112 14.35 26.51 18.59
CA GLY A 112 13.41 26.91 17.54
C GLY A 112 13.11 25.76 16.58
N THR A 113 14.11 24.94 16.25
CA THR A 113 13.93 23.75 15.42
C THR A 113 13.08 22.70 16.14
N LEU A 114 13.34 22.44 17.42
CA LEU A 114 12.53 21.50 18.22
C LEU A 114 11.08 21.99 18.39
N ASP A 115 10.88 23.29 18.63
CA ASP A 115 9.55 23.90 18.71
C ASP A 115 8.81 23.83 17.37
N GLU A 116 9.51 24.02 16.26
CA GLU A 116 8.93 23.86 14.93
C GLU A 116 8.53 22.40 14.64
N LEU A 117 9.34 21.43 15.07
CA LEU A 117 9.01 20.01 14.97
C LEU A 117 7.81 19.64 15.83
N ASP A 118 7.71 20.17 17.04
CA ASP A 118 6.57 19.98 17.94
C ASP A 118 5.30 20.60 17.36
N ARG A 119 5.38 21.85 16.90
CA ARG A 119 4.25 22.55 16.28
C ARG A 119 3.77 21.88 14.99
N LYS A 120 4.67 21.24 14.24
CA LYS A 120 4.33 20.43 13.06
C LYS A 120 3.78 19.04 13.41
N GLY A 121 3.77 18.67 14.70
CA GLY A 121 3.21 17.40 15.19
C GLY A 121 4.13 16.19 15.03
N TYR A 122 5.43 16.38 14.78
CA TYR A 122 6.38 15.27 14.62
C TYR A 122 6.51 14.43 15.89
N PHE A 123 6.47 15.06 17.07
CA PHE A 123 6.53 14.34 18.35
C PHE A 123 5.28 13.51 18.60
N ASP A 124 4.10 14.05 18.30
CA ASP A 124 2.85 13.32 18.42
C ASP A 124 2.76 12.16 17.42
N PHE A 125 3.15 12.39 16.17
CA PHE A 125 3.25 11.33 15.17
C PHE A 125 4.20 10.22 15.60
N PHE A 126 5.40 10.57 16.09
CA PHE A 126 6.36 9.61 16.59
C PHE A 126 5.83 8.83 17.80
N ARG A 127 5.14 9.51 18.73
CA ARG A 127 4.49 8.86 19.88
C ARG A 127 3.45 7.84 19.42
N GLU A 128 2.61 8.19 18.46
CA GLU A 128 1.63 7.26 17.91
C GLU A 128 2.26 6.11 17.13
N LEU A 129 3.34 6.36 16.40
CA LEU A 129 4.11 5.31 15.73
C LEU A 129 4.66 4.30 16.74
N VAL A 130 5.20 4.77 17.87
CA VAL A 130 5.66 3.91 18.96
C VAL A 130 4.49 3.13 19.58
N ASN A 131 3.33 3.75 19.78
CA ASN A 131 2.13 3.05 20.28
C ASN A 131 1.67 1.94 19.32
N VAL A 132 1.73 2.19 18.00
CA VAL A 132 1.41 1.18 16.99
C VAL A 132 2.41 0.04 17.05
N LEU A 133 3.71 0.34 17.12
CA LEU A 133 4.75 -0.69 17.25
C LEU A 133 4.58 -1.52 18.54
N ASP A 134 4.23 -0.89 19.66
CA ASP A 134 3.96 -1.58 20.93
C ASP A 134 2.76 -2.53 20.81
N ARG A 135 1.67 -2.07 20.18
CA ARG A 135 0.50 -2.93 19.88
C ARG A 135 0.86 -4.08 18.97
N VAL A 136 1.69 -3.86 17.96
CA VAL A 136 2.15 -4.93 17.07
C VAL A 136 2.99 -5.95 17.85
N VAL A 137 3.97 -5.51 18.63
CA VAL A 137 4.85 -6.40 19.42
C VAL A 137 4.09 -7.15 20.53
N THR A 138 3.03 -6.56 21.09
CA THR A 138 2.20 -7.20 22.11
C THR A 138 1.12 -8.12 21.54
N SER A 139 0.63 -7.84 20.32
CA SER A 139 -0.42 -8.62 19.66
C SER A 139 0.12 -9.74 18.79
N TYR A 140 1.35 -9.61 18.29
CA TYR A 140 2.00 -10.58 17.42
C TYR A 140 3.21 -11.19 18.12
N SER A 141 3.33 -12.51 18.01
CA SER A 141 4.50 -13.21 18.49
C SER A 141 5.72 -12.90 17.63
N VAL A 142 6.93 -13.17 18.15
CA VAL A 142 8.17 -13.07 17.37
C VAL A 142 8.12 -13.92 16.10
N GLU A 143 7.37 -15.03 16.15
CA GLU A 143 7.19 -15.92 15.02
C GLU A 143 6.28 -15.29 13.93
N ASP A 144 5.22 -14.60 14.33
CA ASP A 144 4.35 -13.88 13.38
C ASP A 144 5.13 -12.77 12.64
N VAL A 145 6.03 -12.08 13.35
CA VAL A 145 6.89 -11.06 12.75
C VAL A 145 7.91 -11.66 11.78
N ARG A 146 8.42 -12.87 12.06
CA ARG A 146 9.29 -13.59 11.12
C ARG A 146 8.54 -14.01 9.87
N LEU A 147 7.36 -14.60 10.02
CA LEU A 147 6.50 -14.94 8.87
C LEU A 147 6.17 -13.71 8.03
N LEU A 148 5.92 -12.56 8.67
CA LEU A 148 5.73 -11.29 7.96
C LEU A 148 6.99 -10.86 7.22
N SER A 149 8.17 -10.93 7.85
CA SER A 149 9.46 -10.60 7.24
C SER A 149 9.75 -11.48 6.02
N ASP A 150 9.54 -12.78 6.15
CA ASP A 150 9.80 -13.76 5.10
C ASP A 150 8.87 -13.58 3.90
N ASN A 151 7.66 -13.04 4.13
CA ASN A 151 6.64 -12.81 3.11
C ASN A 151 6.43 -11.32 2.77
N VAL A 152 7.30 -10.41 3.25
CA VAL A 152 7.08 -8.97 3.11
C VAL A 152 7.01 -8.54 1.65
N VAL A 153 7.84 -9.14 0.79
CA VAL A 153 7.85 -8.86 -0.66
C VAL A 153 6.53 -9.28 -1.29
N ALA A 154 6.06 -10.50 -1.03
CA ALA A 154 4.80 -11.01 -1.56
C ALA A 154 3.59 -10.18 -1.09
N ILE A 155 3.59 -9.73 0.16
CA ILE A 155 2.55 -8.85 0.71
C ILE A 155 2.59 -7.49 0.01
N LEU A 156 3.77 -6.88 -0.14
CA LEU A 156 3.92 -5.59 -0.83
C LEU A 156 3.54 -5.69 -2.31
N GLU A 157 3.89 -6.78 -2.99
CA GLU A 157 3.47 -7.06 -4.36
C GLU A 157 1.96 -7.24 -4.48
N THR A 158 1.34 -7.92 -3.51
CA THR A 158 -0.12 -8.09 -3.45
C THR A 158 -0.81 -6.75 -3.24
N VAL A 159 -0.35 -5.94 -2.27
CA VAL A 159 -0.88 -4.60 -2.03
C VAL A 159 -0.70 -3.73 -3.28
N LYS A 160 0.50 -3.75 -3.88
CA LYS A 160 0.77 -3.06 -5.15
C LYS A 160 -0.21 -3.51 -6.24
N GLY A 161 -0.45 -4.81 -6.37
CA GLY A 161 -1.43 -5.42 -7.26
C GLY A 161 -2.85 -4.91 -7.04
N LEU A 162 -3.30 -4.87 -5.79
CA LEU A 162 -4.63 -4.36 -5.41
C LEU A 162 -4.77 -2.86 -5.66
N THR A 163 -3.68 -2.10 -5.53
CA THR A 163 -3.65 -0.67 -5.84
C THR A 163 -3.46 -0.36 -7.33
N GLN A 164 -3.36 -1.37 -8.21
CA GLN A 164 -3.31 -1.11 -9.64
C GLN A 164 -4.64 -0.50 -10.14
N PRO A 165 -4.61 0.43 -11.12
CA PRO A 165 -5.79 1.12 -11.61
C PRO A 165 -6.94 0.19 -12.01
N GLU A 166 -6.63 -0.93 -12.67
CA GLU A 166 -7.58 -1.92 -13.14
C GLU A 166 -8.31 -2.62 -11.98
N MET A 167 -7.57 -2.95 -10.91
CA MET A 167 -8.11 -3.57 -9.71
C MET A 167 -8.95 -2.59 -8.90
N LEU A 168 -8.47 -1.36 -8.71
CA LEU A 168 -9.22 -0.29 -8.06
C LEU A 168 -10.54 0.00 -8.78
N GLN A 169 -10.52 0.06 -10.11
CA GLN A 169 -11.73 0.25 -10.91
C GLN A 169 -12.72 -0.91 -10.73
N SER A 170 -12.23 -2.15 -10.70
CA SER A 170 -13.05 -3.35 -10.47
C SER A 170 -13.70 -3.34 -9.08
N ILE A 171 -12.95 -2.99 -8.04
CA ILE A 171 -13.44 -2.85 -6.66
C ILE A 171 -14.51 -1.75 -6.58
N ASN A 172 -14.26 -0.59 -7.17
CA ASN A 172 -15.21 0.52 -7.20
C ASN A 172 -16.51 0.13 -7.91
N ASN A 173 -16.42 -0.54 -9.07
CA ASN A 173 -17.57 -1.04 -9.79
C ASN A 173 -18.36 -2.06 -8.96
N ALA A 174 -17.69 -2.99 -8.30
CA ALA A 174 -18.32 -3.96 -7.41
C ALA A 174 -19.06 -3.28 -6.24
N MET A 175 -18.45 -2.26 -5.63
CA MET A 175 -19.07 -1.48 -4.55
C MET A 175 -20.29 -0.68 -5.02
N VAL A 176 -20.29 -0.17 -6.26
CA VAL A 176 -21.46 0.49 -6.86
C VAL A 176 -22.59 -0.51 -7.11
N VAL A 177 -22.28 -1.71 -7.61
CA VAL A 177 -23.27 -2.78 -7.80
C VAL A 177 -23.85 -3.22 -6.45
N TYR A 178 -23.00 -3.47 -5.45
CA TYR A 178 -23.41 -3.86 -4.11
C TYR A 178 -24.38 -2.86 -3.48
N ARG A 179 -24.11 -1.56 -3.58
CA ARG A 179 -24.99 -0.50 -3.05
C ARG A 179 -26.34 -0.39 -3.79
N LYS A 180 -26.42 -0.87 -5.03
CA LYS A 180 -27.65 -0.87 -5.84
C LYS A 180 -28.50 -2.11 -5.62
N LEU A 181 -27.93 -3.16 -5.01
CA LEU A 181 -28.66 -4.35 -4.63
C LEU A 181 -29.36 -4.08 -3.31
N ASP A 182 -30.69 -4.05 -3.34
CA ASP A 182 -31.49 -4.06 -2.12
C ASP A 182 -31.67 -5.52 -1.68
N PHE A 183 -30.85 -5.93 -0.71
CA PHE A 183 -30.82 -7.31 -0.23
C PHE A 183 -32.07 -7.71 0.55
N ASP A 184 -32.85 -6.72 1.02
CA ASP A 184 -34.08 -6.95 1.77
C ASP A 184 -35.30 -7.21 0.87
N SER A 185 -35.17 -6.97 -0.45
CA SER A 185 -36.25 -7.12 -1.43
C SER A 185 -35.97 -8.12 -2.54
N ILE A 186 -34.99 -9.03 -2.37
CA ILE A 186 -34.70 -10.07 -3.35
C ILE A 186 -35.89 -11.04 -3.43
N GLU A 187 -36.69 -10.92 -4.50
CA GLU A 187 -37.82 -11.81 -4.76
C GLU A 187 -37.37 -13.28 -4.87
N GLU A 188 -38.05 -14.17 -4.15
CA GLU A 188 -37.83 -15.61 -4.29
C GLU A 188 -38.12 -16.08 -5.73
N ILE A 189 -37.11 -16.65 -6.38
CA ILE A 189 -37.23 -17.14 -7.75
C ILE A 189 -37.63 -18.61 -7.73
N SER A 190 -38.78 -18.94 -8.33
CA SER A 190 -39.21 -20.33 -8.55
C SER A 190 -38.17 -21.13 -9.36
N MET A 191 -37.99 -22.42 -9.03
CA MET A 191 -37.03 -23.32 -9.70
C MET A 191 -37.16 -23.32 -11.23
N TRP A 192 -38.38 -23.21 -11.78
CA TRP A 192 -38.60 -23.15 -13.22
C TRP A 192 -38.14 -21.82 -13.83
N LYS A 193 -38.42 -20.71 -13.15
CA LYS A 193 -37.99 -19.36 -13.54
C LYS A 193 -36.46 -19.27 -13.50
N ALA A 194 -35.83 -19.85 -12.48
CA ALA A 194 -34.37 -19.95 -12.38
C ALA A 194 -33.76 -20.74 -13.57
N PHE A 195 -34.31 -21.89 -13.92
CA PHE A 195 -33.85 -22.67 -15.07
C PHE A 195 -33.98 -21.90 -16.39
N ARG A 196 -35.08 -21.16 -16.57
CA ARG A 196 -35.27 -20.28 -17.73
C ARG A 196 -34.28 -19.11 -17.74
N GLU A 197 -33.99 -18.54 -16.57
CA GLU A 197 -33.08 -17.40 -16.42
C GLU A 197 -31.63 -17.77 -16.73
N ILE A 198 -31.17 -18.95 -16.28
CA ILE A 198 -29.84 -19.49 -16.58
C ILE A 198 -29.63 -19.67 -18.09
N ASN A 199 -30.68 -20.00 -18.83
CA ASN A 199 -30.63 -20.18 -20.28
C ASN A 199 -30.58 -18.87 -21.08
N ARG A 200 -30.73 -17.69 -20.43
CA ARG A 200 -30.61 -16.39 -21.11
C ARG A 200 -29.19 -16.16 -21.61
N PRO A 201 -29.01 -15.45 -22.74
CA PRO A 201 -27.71 -15.24 -23.37
C PRO A 201 -26.70 -14.56 -22.43
N GLU A 202 -27.14 -13.63 -21.59
CA GLU A 202 -26.29 -12.95 -20.60
C GLU A 202 -25.76 -13.92 -19.55
N MET A 203 -26.65 -14.77 -18.99
CA MET A 203 -26.25 -15.76 -17.98
C MET A 203 -25.37 -16.86 -18.54
N ARG A 204 -25.62 -17.32 -19.76
CA ARG A 204 -24.73 -18.29 -20.43
C ARG A 204 -23.34 -17.71 -20.67
N ARG A 205 -23.22 -16.41 -20.98
CA ARG A 205 -21.92 -15.71 -21.09
C ARG A 205 -21.23 -15.60 -19.73
N ALA A 206 -21.96 -15.26 -18.67
CA ALA A 206 -21.41 -15.21 -17.31
C ALA A 206 -20.92 -16.58 -16.83
N LEU A 207 -21.69 -17.64 -17.06
CA LEU A 207 -21.27 -19.02 -16.78
C LEU A 207 -20.04 -19.42 -17.61
N GLY A 208 -19.98 -19.03 -18.88
CA GLY A 208 -18.80 -19.23 -19.72
C GLY A 208 -17.56 -18.54 -19.17
N PHE A 209 -17.70 -17.30 -18.69
CA PHE A 209 -16.62 -16.57 -18.03
C PHE A 209 -16.14 -17.29 -16.75
N ILE A 210 -17.07 -17.70 -15.87
CA ILE A 210 -16.74 -18.44 -14.64
C ILE A 210 -16.01 -19.74 -14.99
N MET A 211 -16.49 -20.50 -15.98
CA MET A 211 -15.86 -21.74 -16.42
C MET A 211 -14.45 -21.51 -16.98
N SER A 212 -14.24 -20.46 -17.77
CA SER A 212 -12.91 -20.10 -18.29
C SER A 212 -11.97 -19.62 -17.18
N PHE A 213 -12.48 -18.83 -16.23
CA PHE A 213 -11.73 -18.37 -15.07
C PHE A 213 -11.27 -19.55 -14.20
N MET A 214 -12.17 -20.47 -13.88
CA MET A 214 -11.87 -21.68 -13.10
C MET A 214 -10.86 -22.58 -13.82
N ARG A 215 -10.96 -22.72 -15.14
CA ARG A 215 -10.00 -23.47 -15.95
C ARG A 215 -8.60 -22.89 -15.85
N ASN A 216 -8.48 -21.58 -16.06
CA ASN A 216 -7.19 -20.87 -15.97
C ASN A 216 -6.59 -20.95 -14.55
N LEU A 217 -7.43 -20.90 -13.50
CA LEU A 217 -6.98 -21.06 -12.12
C LEU A 217 -6.43 -22.47 -11.87
N SER A 218 -7.07 -23.51 -12.41
CA SER A 218 -6.60 -24.89 -12.28
C SER A 218 -5.37 -25.25 -13.12
N GLU A 219 -5.10 -24.49 -14.20
CA GLU A 219 -3.93 -24.65 -15.07
C GLU A 219 -2.66 -23.98 -14.49
N HIS A 220 -2.79 -23.22 -13.39
CA HIS A 220 -1.66 -22.71 -12.60
C HIS A 220 -1.74 -23.24 -11.17
N PRO A 221 -1.51 -24.55 -10.94
CA PRO A 221 -1.37 -25.06 -9.58
C PRO A 221 -0.14 -24.43 -8.93
N GLU A 222 -0.34 -24.03 -7.67
CA GLU A 222 0.61 -23.41 -6.77
C GLU A 222 2.03 -24.04 -6.86
N SER A 223 3.06 -23.20 -7.05
CA SER A 223 4.47 -23.57 -6.83
C SER A 223 4.78 -23.66 -5.33
N GLY A 224 4.02 -24.47 -4.60
CA GLY A 224 4.06 -24.47 -3.14
C GLY A 224 3.45 -25.73 -2.53
N SER A 225 4.01 -26.90 -2.83
CA SER A 225 3.85 -28.04 -1.93
C SER A 225 5.17 -28.78 -1.77
N THR A 226 5.71 -28.65 -0.55
CA THR A 226 6.51 -29.63 0.18
C THR A 226 6.66 -30.99 -0.49
N ASP A 227 7.89 -31.29 -0.90
CA ASP A 227 8.37 -32.67 -0.96
C ASP A 227 9.70 -32.77 -0.19
N GLU A 228 9.58 -32.70 1.14
CA GLU A 228 10.61 -33.17 2.06
C GLU A 228 10.03 -34.39 2.80
N THR A 229 9.76 -35.46 2.05
CA THR A 229 9.63 -36.80 2.61
C THR A 229 10.05 -37.86 1.61
N ALA A 230 10.99 -38.71 2.04
CA ALA A 230 11.46 -39.96 1.42
C ALA A 230 12.57 -39.74 0.36
N VAL A 231 13.77 -40.35 0.40
CA VAL A 231 14.30 -41.57 1.02
C VAL A 231 15.84 -41.47 0.99
N GLY A 232 16.55 -41.93 2.03
CA GLY A 232 17.96 -42.38 1.90
C GLY A 232 18.84 -42.09 3.10
#